data_AF-A0A1I2QQ35-F1
#
_entry.id   AF-A0A1I2QQ35-F1
#
_cell.length_a   1.000
_cell.length_b   1.000
_cell.length_c   1.000
_cell.angle_alpha   90.00
_cell.angle_beta   90.00
_cell.angle_gamma   90.00
#
_symmetry.space_group_name_H-M   'P 1'
#
loop_
_entity.id
_entity.type
_entity.pdbx_description
1 polymer ?
#
loop_
_entity_poly.entity_id
_entity_poly.type
_entity_poly.pdbx_seq_one_letter_code
_entity_poly.pdbx_strand_id
1 'polypeptide(L)'
;MLIFYRILIILMLVWGTLYLAAEPAYSVHLYLIALYLFVTYFELSGNPFHRWVYHLLILLLLANAGMQFFFMGEPNVLSGFVSLFFAFFAWQAVRRLSR
;
A
#
# COMPACT_ATOMS: atom_id res chain seq x y z
N MET A 1 -1.80 -12.24 15.46
CA MET A 1 -1.68 -10.97 14.72
C MET A 1 -0.81 -11.08 13.48
N LEU A 2 0.46 -11.48 13.57
CA LEU A 2 1.37 -11.55 12.42
C LEU A 2 0.93 -12.51 11.28
N ILE A 3 0.28 -13.64 11.62
CA ILE A 3 -0.27 -14.58 10.62
C ILE A 3 -1.36 -13.91 9.76
N PHE A 4 -2.18 -13.04 10.35
CA PHE A 4 -3.24 -12.34 9.62
C PHE A 4 -2.66 -11.43 8.53
N TYR A 5 -1.57 -10.71 8.83
CA TYR A 5 -0.85 -9.92 7.83
C TYR A 5 -0.33 -10.79 6.68
N ARG A 6 0.24 -11.96 6.96
CA ARG A 6 0.72 -12.88 5.91
C ARG A 6 -0.42 -13.31 4.97
N ILE A 7 -1.57 -13.68 5.54
CA ILE A 7 -2.76 -14.07 4.76
C ILE A 7 -3.21 -12.89 3.88
N LEU A 8 -3.33 -11.69 4.46
CA LEU A 8 -3.73 -10.50 3.69
C LEU A 8 -2.75 -10.16 2.58
N ILE A 9 -1.44 -10.22 2.83
CA ILE A 9 -0.42 -9.97 1.80
C ILE A 9 -0.60 -10.95 0.64
N ILE A 10 -0.70 -12.25 0.93
CA ILE A 10 -0.90 -13.28 -0.12
C ILE A 10 -2.21 -13.03 -0.87
N LEU A 11 -3.28 -12.72 -0.16
CA LEU A 11 -4.58 -12.43 -0.75
C LEU A 11 -4.48 -11.25 -1.74
N MET A 12 -3.91 -10.12 -1.31
CA MET A 12 -3.74 -8.94 -2.17
C MET A 12 -2.85 -9.24 -3.39
N LEU A 13 -1.79 -10.04 -3.23
CA LEU A 13 -0.93 -10.45 -4.35
C LEU A 13 -1.66 -11.34 -5.36
N VAL A 14 -2.43 -12.31 -4.88
CA VAL A 14 -3.22 -13.21 -5.74
C VAL A 14 -4.27 -12.42 -6.51
N TRP A 15 -5.07 -11.61 -5.82
CA TRP A 15 -6.09 -10.78 -6.48
C TRP A 15 -5.47 -9.77 -7.44
N GLY A 16 -4.40 -9.09 -7.04
CA GLY A 16 -3.68 -8.17 -7.93
C GLY A 16 -3.24 -8.87 -9.22
N THR A 17 -2.75 -10.10 -9.12
CA THR A 17 -2.31 -10.87 -10.30
C THR A 17 -3.47 -11.30 -11.19
N LEU A 18 -4.61 -11.69 -10.60
CA LEU A 18 -5.81 -12.03 -11.37
C LEU A 18 -6.36 -10.82 -12.15
N TYR A 19 -6.31 -9.63 -11.56
CA TYR A 19 -6.78 -8.39 -12.20
C TYR A 19 -5.77 -7.74 -13.14
N LEU A 20 -4.53 -8.22 -13.21
CA LEU A 20 -3.44 -7.53 -13.92
C LEU A 20 -3.74 -7.28 -15.41
N ALA A 21 -4.38 -8.25 -16.08
CA ALA A 21 -4.69 -8.15 -17.51
C ALA A 21 -5.94 -7.30 -17.79
N ALA A 22 -6.95 -7.37 -16.92
CA ALA A 22 -8.24 -6.72 -17.13
C ALA A 22 -8.26 -5.27 -16.61
N GLU A 23 -7.70 -5.05 -15.42
CA GLU A 23 -7.76 -3.79 -14.69
C GLU A 23 -6.37 -3.47 -14.09
N PRO A 24 -5.38 -3.11 -14.93
CA PRO A 24 -3.99 -2.97 -14.50
C PRO A 24 -3.80 -1.94 -13.38
N ALA A 25 -4.56 -0.84 -13.41
CA ALA A 25 -4.45 0.18 -12.39
C ALA A 25 -5.06 -0.23 -11.04
N TYR A 26 -6.10 -1.08 -11.04
CA TYR A 26 -6.60 -1.71 -9.81
C TYR A 26 -5.63 -2.76 -9.27
N SER A 27 -5.01 -3.53 -10.16
CA SER A 27 -3.94 -4.47 -9.82
C SER A 27 -2.76 -3.77 -9.11
N VAL A 28 -2.27 -2.64 -9.65
CA VAL A 28 -1.24 -1.82 -9.01
C VAL A 28 -1.67 -1.34 -7.63
N HIS A 29 -2.92 -0.90 -7.47
CA HIS A 29 -3.45 -0.51 -6.16
C HIS A 29 -3.38 -1.66 -5.16
N LEU A 30 -3.79 -2.88 -5.52
CA LEU A 30 -3.71 -4.06 -4.66
C LEU A 30 -2.26 -4.41 -4.29
N TYR A 31 -1.33 -4.30 -5.24
CA TYR A 31 0.10 -4.52 -4.96
C TYR A 31 0.68 -3.50 -4.00
N LEU A 32 0.28 -2.23 -4.09
CA LEU A 32 0.71 -1.21 -3.14
C LEU A 32 0.13 -1.42 -1.74
N ILE A 33 -1.10 -1.93 -1.63
CA ILE A 33 -1.66 -2.37 -0.35
C ILE A 33 -0.85 -3.55 0.20
N ALA A 34 -0.53 -4.55 -0.63
CA ALA A 34 0.32 -5.68 -0.22
C ALA A 34 1.69 -5.21 0.29
N LEU A 35 2.31 -4.25 -0.40
CA LEU A 35 3.58 -3.66 0.01
C LEU A 35 3.47 -2.92 1.34
N TYR A 36 2.42 -2.13 1.55
CA TYR A 36 2.16 -1.47 2.83
C TYR A 36 2.02 -2.48 3.99
N LEU A 37 1.24 -3.53 3.78
CA LEU A 37 1.04 -4.59 4.77
C LEU A 37 2.36 -5.33 5.05
N PHE A 38 3.19 -5.56 4.04
CA PHE A 38 4.50 -6.19 4.18
C PHE A 38 5.47 -5.34 4.99
N VAL A 39 5.55 -4.03 4.72
CA VAL A 39 6.37 -3.11 5.52
C VAL A 39 5.89 -3.07 6.97
N THR A 40 4.58 -2.99 7.17
CA THR A 40 3.96 -3.01 8.52
C THR A 40 4.22 -4.33 9.25
N TYR A 41 4.20 -5.46 8.54
CA TYR A 41 4.51 -6.77 9.11
C TYR A 41 5.93 -6.84 9.70
N PHE A 42 6.92 -6.31 8.98
CA PHE A 42 8.30 -6.26 9.44
C PHE A 42 8.50 -5.28 10.61
N GLU A 43 7.83 -4.12 10.58
CA GLU A 43 7.79 -3.18 11.71
C GLU A 43 7.26 -3.87 12.98
N LEU A 44 6.11 -4.55 12.89
CA LEU A 44 5.49 -5.26 14.01
C LEU A 44 6.28 -6.49 14.46
N SER A 45 7.14 -7.03 13.59
CA SER A 45 8.04 -8.14 13.92
C SER A 45 9.34 -7.69 14.61
N GLY A 46 9.49 -6.38 14.88
CA GLY A 46 10.67 -5.81 15.53
C GLY A 46 11.85 -5.55 14.60
N ASN A 47 11.68 -5.74 13.28
CA ASN A 47 12.71 -5.55 12.27
C ASN A 47 12.26 -4.51 11.24
N PRO A 48 12.06 -3.23 11.64
CA PRO A 48 11.59 -2.21 10.71
C PRO A 48 12.60 -1.97 9.58
N PHE A 49 12.08 -1.68 8.40
CA PHE A 49 12.91 -1.31 7.26
C PHE A 49 13.59 0.05 7.48
N HIS A 50 14.59 0.35 6.64
CA HIS A 50 15.19 1.67 6.61
C HIS A 50 14.16 2.77 6.26
N ARG A 51 14.27 3.96 6.87
CA ARG A 51 13.33 5.09 6.69
C ARG A 51 13.01 5.43 5.22
N TRP A 52 13.97 5.24 4.32
CA TRP A 52 13.80 5.51 2.89
C TRP A 52 12.74 4.62 2.24
N VAL A 53 12.58 3.38 2.73
CA VAL A 53 11.53 2.45 2.26
C VAL A 53 10.15 3.02 2.54
N TYR A 54 9.97 3.61 3.72
CA TYR A 54 8.70 4.25 4.10
C TYR A 54 8.42 5.50 3.28
N HIS A 55 9.42 6.35 3.03
CA HIS A 55 9.26 7.51 2.14
C HIS A 55 8.87 7.11 0.72
N LEU A 56 9.52 6.07 0.17
CA LEU A 56 9.16 5.51 -1.12
C LEU A 56 7.72 4.99 -1.12
N LEU A 57 7.34 4.22 -0.10
CA LEU A 57 5.98 3.70 0.06
C LEU A 57 4.93 4.83 0.10
N ILE A 58 5.19 5.90 0.85
CA ILE A 58 4.31 7.07 0.91
C ILE A 58 4.15 7.69 -0.47
N LEU A 59 5.26 7.94 -1.19
CA LEU A 59 5.22 8.52 -2.53
C LEU A 59 4.41 7.66 -3.51
N LEU A 60 4.61 6.34 -3.47
CA LEU A 60 3.87 5.41 -4.32
C LEU A 60 2.37 5.39 -4.00
N LEU A 61 2.00 5.40 -2.71
CA LEU A 61 0.60 5.43 -2.28
C LEU A 61 -0.08 6.76 -2.64
N LEU A 62 0.62 7.89 -2.52
CA LEU A 62 0.13 9.20 -2.94
C LEU A 62 -0.04 9.28 -4.45
N ALA A 63 0.93 8.78 -5.22
CA ALA A 63 0.83 8.71 -6.68
C ALA A 63 -0.36 7.84 -7.10
N ASN A 64 -0.55 6.68 -6.47
CA ASN A 64 -1.69 5.82 -6.73
C ASN A 64 -3.02 6.49 -6.35
N ALA A 65 -3.08 7.19 -5.21
CA ALA A 65 -4.27 7.96 -4.85
C ALA A 65 -4.62 8.99 -5.93
N GLY A 66 -3.64 9.76 -6.41
CA GLY A 66 -3.80 10.70 -7.51
C GLY A 66 -4.32 10.02 -8.78
N MET A 67 -3.75 8.88 -9.16
CA MET A 67 -4.20 8.10 -10.31
C MET A 67 -5.68 7.70 -10.18
N GLN A 68 -6.07 7.17 -9.02
CA GLN A 68 -7.44 6.69 -8.75
C GLN A 68 -8.48 7.83 -8.74
N PHE A 69 -8.08 9.02 -8.27
CA PHE A 69 -8.98 10.18 -8.23
C PHE A 69 -9.15 10.88 -9.57
N PHE A 70 -8.07 11.01 -10.35
CA PHE A 70 -8.04 12.00 -11.45
C PHE A 70 -7.68 11.44 -12.82
N PHE A 71 -7.04 10.27 -12.91
CA PHE A 71 -6.45 9.79 -14.17
C PHE A 71 -7.06 8.47 -14.68
N MET A 72 -8.08 7.94 -14.01
CA MET A 72 -8.85 6.78 -14.49
C MET A 72 -10.00 7.21 -15.40
N GLY A 73 -10.36 6.36 -16.38
CA GLY A 73 -11.52 6.57 -17.25
C GLY A 73 -12.83 6.65 -16.46
N GLU A 74 -12.92 5.90 -15.36
CA GLU A 74 -13.93 6.08 -14.30
C GLU A 74 -13.21 6.26 -12.95
N PRO A 75 -13.37 7.40 -12.26
CA PRO A 75 -12.70 7.63 -10.98
C PRO A 75 -13.14 6.63 -9.90
N ASN A 76 -12.18 5.96 -9.27
CA ASN A 76 -12.43 5.10 -8.13
C ASN A 76 -12.05 5.82 -6.83
N VAL A 77 -12.98 6.66 -6.38
CA VAL A 77 -12.80 7.55 -5.23
C VAL A 77 -12.49 6.76 -3.95
N LEU A 78 -13.13 5.60 -3.76
CA LEU A 78 -12.89 4.77 -2.58
C LEU A 78 -11.45 4.24 -2.55
N SER A 79 -10.95 3.67 -3.64
CA SER A 79 -9.56 3.19 -3.74
C SER A 79 -8.54 4.32 -3.59
N GLY A 80 -8.87 5.53 -4.07
CA GLY A 80 -8.06 6.72 -3.83
C GLY A 80 -7.95 7.05 -2.34
N PHE A 81 -9.08 7.07 -1.61
CA PHE A 81 -9.08 7.32 -0.16
C PHE A 81 -8.34 6.23 0.63
N VAL A 82 -8.50 4.95 0.26
CA VAL A 82 -7.76 3.84 0.88
C VAL A 82 -6.26 4.07 0.73
N SER A 83 -5.80 4.48 -0.46
CA SER A 83 -4.39 4.76 -0.72
C SER A 83 -3.88 5.95 0.11
N LEU A 84 -4.65 7.04 0.20
CA LEU A 84 -4.30 8.19 1.05
C LEU A 84 -4.20 7.81 2.52
N PHE A 85 -5.12 6.98 3.01
CA PHE A 85 -5.16 6.57 4.40
C PHE A 85 -3.92 5.73 4.76
N PHE A 86 -3.52 4.81 3.90
CA PHE A 86 -2.27 4.07 4.08
C PHE A 86 -1.02 4.95 3.95
N ALA A 87 -1.02 5.93 3.04
CA ALA A 87 0.07 6.91 2.95
C ALA A 87 0.22 7.70 4.27
N PHE A 88 -0.90 8.12 4.86
CA PHE A 88 -0.90 8.80 6.15
C PHE A 88 -0.33 7.93 7.27
N PHE A 89 -0.72 6.65 7.36
CA PHE A 89 -0.17 5.76 8.37
C PHE A 89 1.32 5.43 8.16
N ALA A 90 1.75 5.26 6.91
CA ALA A 90 3.16 5.10 6.59
C ALA A 90 3.97 6.34 7.01
N TRP A 91 3.42 7.55 6.82
CA TRP A 91 4.03 8.79 7.31
C TRP A 91 4.12 8.83 8.84
N GLN A 92 3.08 8.42 9.56
CA GLN A 92 3.13 8.29 11.02
C GLN A 92 4.20 7.28 11.47
N ALA A 93 4.40 6.19 10.72
CA ALA A 93 5.46 5.22 10.99
C ALA A 93 6.87 5.83 10.85
N VAL A 94 7.12 6.62 9.81
CA VAL A 94 8.39 7.37 9.66
C VAL A 94 8.69 8.21 10.90
N ARG A 95 7.69 8.94 11.40
CA ARG A 95 7.86 9.82 12.57
C ARG A 95 8.17 9.05 13.86
N ARG A 96 7.71 7.81 13.99
CA ARG A 96 8.04 6.94 15.13
C ARG A 96 9.47 6.43 15.03
N LEU A 97 9.95 6.08 13.83
CA LEU A 97 11.31 5.58 13.59
C LEU A 97 12.39 6.65 13.71
N SER A 98 12.02 7.94 13.59
CA SER A 98 12.94 9.06 13.75
C SER A 98 13.14 9.53 15.21
N ARG A 99 12.45 8.90 16.17
CA ARG A 99 12.63 9.13 17.62
C ARG A 99 13.56 8.09 18.19
#